data_AF-A0A1J5EF50-F1
#
_entry.id   AF-A0A1J5EF50-F1
#
_cell.length_a   1.000
_cell.length_b   1.000
_cell.length_c   1.000
_cell.angle_alpha   90.00
_cell.angle_beta   90.00
_cell.angle_gamma   90.00
#
_symmetry.space_group_name_H-M   'P 1'
#
loop_
_entity.id
_entity.type
_entity.pdbx_description
1 polymer ?
#
loop_
_entity_poly.entity_id
_entity_poly.type
_entity_poly.pdbx_seq_one_letter_code
_entity_poly.pdbx_strand_id
1 'polypeptide(L)'
;MTNGYSNTYTNETNFAAISADASAIVWNMEKYGVYYSTDFGSTWKASATKASLLAGYRVIADKVTPGTFYLYANLTTADSSGYLYKSVDNGANWTVVRSDLEYDDSWASNNFRLFVSPDAAGDLWITQGANIYKCDDPNGNWCAWYQYTGEIPWTGKANDDNVVYHSTDGGKTLVAADSLLYATYIGFGKGKTAGVSAVYAAGMVKPGIAGVFRSDDRGKTWTKIDDDAHQYGGISMIVGDPCVDSRIYVTGAGRGIIYGQEPGSTVDASCVNREENGTPGDLGIRANPQPQTNDFFFYREGLNLISVASVQLYDLSGRWIRSAKLSGGIANMSLMGLNKGVYLAKSGSKTMKVNLQ
;
A
#
# COMPACT_ATOMS: atom_id res chain seq x y z
N MET A 1 1.56 -38.07 7.68
CA MET A 1 0.56 -37.06 8.11
C MET A 1 0.37 -36.10 6.95
N THR A 2 -0.70 -36.30 6.20
CA THR A 2 -1.14 -35.45 5.10
C THR A 2 -1.66 -34.13 5.67
N ASN A 3 -0.96 -33.02 5.41
CA ASN A 3 -1.43 -31.69 5.80
C ASN A 3 -2.69 -31.36 4.98
N GLY A 4 -3.84 -31.48 5.63
CA GLY A 4 -5.15 -31.12 5.11
C GLY A 4 -5.32 -29.62 5.02
N TYR A 5 -4.76 -29.01 3.98
CA TYR A 5 -5.22 -27.71 3.51
C TYR A 5 -6.46 -27.93 2.63
N SER A 6 -7.56 -27.30 3.02
CA SER A 6 -8.84 -27.29 2.31
C SER A 6 -8.68 -26.91 0.83
N ASN A 7 -9.30 -27.69 -0.06
CA ASN A 7 -9.30 -27.50 -1.51
C ASN A 7 -10.19 -26.32 -1.97
N THR A 8 -10.76 -25.54 -1.03
CA THR A 8 -11.77 -24.51 -1.33
C THR A 8 -11.49 -23.13 -0.75
N TYR A 9 -10.34 -22.92 -0.08
CA TYR A 9 -9.84 -21.58 0.28
C TYR A 9 -8.30 -21.61 0.29
N THR A 10 -7.65 -21.25 -0.81
CA THR A 10 -6.22 -20.92 -0.80
C THR A 10 -6.07 -19.41 -0.70
N ASN A 11 -5.18 -18.97 0.18
CA ASN A 11 -4.80 -17.59 0.42
C ASN A 11 -3.99 -17.05 -0.76
N GLU A 12 -4.56 -17.07 -1.97
CA GLU A 12 -3.85 -16.74 -3.20
C GLU A 12 -3.35 -15.29 -3.13
N THR A 13 -2.02 -15.13 -3.09
CA THR A 13 -1.38 -13.82 -3.21
C THR A 13 -1.37 -13.41 -4.68
N ASN A 14 -2.54 -13.00 -5.15
CA ASN A 14 -2.78 -12.58 -6.52
C ASN A 14 -2.53 -11.08 -6.65
N PHE A 15 -1.70 -10.69 -7.62
CA PHE A 15 -1.38 -9.28 -7.87
C PHE A 15 -1.86 -8.87 -9.26
N ALA A 16 -2.64 -7.80 -9.32
CA ALA A 16 -3.07 -7.20 -10.57
C ALA A 16 -2.64 -5.74 -10.65
N ALA A 17 -2.34 -5.29 -11.86
CA ALA A 17 -2.00 -3.92 -12.17
C ALA A 17 -2.85 -3.44 -13.35
N ILE A 18 -3.19 -2.16 -13.34
CA ILE A 18 -3.96 -1.50 -14.39
C ILE A 18 -3.03 -0.53 -15.12
N SER A 19 -3.08 -0.54 -16.45
CA SER A 19 -2.34 0.40 -17.32
C SER A 19 -2.63 1.85 -16.94
N ALA A 20 -1.69 2.76 -17.18
CA ALA A 20 -1.83 4.19 -16.87
C ALA A 20 -3.11 4.83 -17.45
N ASP A 21 -3.57 4.37 -18.61
CA ASP A 21 -4.79 4.81 -19.30
C ASP A 21 -6.00 3.88 -19.11
N ALA A 22 -5.89 2.90 -18.21
CA ALA A 22 -6.88 1.86 -17.98
C ALA A 22 -7.22 0.98 -19.19
N SER A 23 -6.43 1.00 -20.27
CA SER A 23 -6.67 0.19 -21.47
C SER A 23 -6.43 -1.31 -21.25
N ALA A 24 -5.67 -1.67 -20.22
CA ALA A 24 -5.36 -3.05 -19.90
C ALA A 24 -5.27 -3.32 -18.39
N ILE A 25 -5.64 -4.54 -18.02
CA ILE A 25 -5.42 -5.11 -16.69
C ILE A 25 -4.52 -6.32 -16.87
N VAL A 26 -3.41 -6.36 -16.15
CA VAL A 26 -2.53 -7.51 -16.09
C VAL A 26 -2.65 -8.13 -14.71
N TRP A 27 -2.92 -9.43 -14.67
CA TRP A 27 -3.10 -10.18 -13.45
C TRP A 27 -2.11 -11.35 -13.43
N ASN A 28 -1.25 -11.35 -12.42
CA ASN A 28 -0.38 -12.47 -12.13
C ASN A 28 -1.02 -13.39 -11.09
N MET A 29 -1.35 -14.62 -11.50
CA MET A 29 -1.99 -15.63 -10.66
C MET A 29 -0.95 -16.63 -10.16
N GLU A 30 -0.93 -16.86 -8.85
CA GLU A 30 0.11 -17.63 -8.16
C GLU A 30 0.35 -19.03 -8.74
N LYS A 31 -0.66 -19.71 -9.28
CA LYS A 31 -0.49 -21.07 -9.86
C LYS A 31 -0.63 -21.15 -11.38
N TYR A 32 -1.03 -20.03 -12.00
CA TYR A 32 -1.46 -20.03 -13.40
C TYR A 32 -0.66 -19.04 -14.26
N GLY A 33 0.20 -18.24 -13.65
CA GLY A 33 1.04 -17.25 -14.32
C GLY A 33 0.28 -16.00 -14.73
N VAL A 34 0.80 -15.29 -15.71
CA VAL A 34 0.32 -13.95 -16.09
C VAL A 34 -0.76 -14.02 -17.16
N TYR A 35 -1.87 -13.36 -16.88
CA TYR A 35 -2.99 -13.12 -17.79
C TYR A 35 -3.18 -11.62 -17.96
N TYR A 36 -3.80 -11.25 -19.08
CA TYR A 36 -4.16 -9.87 -19.35
C TYR A 36 -5.56 -9.77 -19.93
N SER A 37 -6.19 -8.62 -19.68
CA SER A 37 -7.48 -8.22 -20.21
C SER A 37 -7.36 -6.83 -20.83
N THR A 38 -8.01 -6.61 -21.97
CA THR A 38 -8.11 -5.31 -22.65
C THR A 38 -9.58 -4.89 -22.83
N ASP A 39 -10.48 -5.48 -22.06
CA ASP A 39 -11.93 -5.30 -22.13
C ASP A 39 -12.54 -5.16 -20.72
N PHE A 40 -11.81 -4.45 -19.85
CA PHE A 40 -12.20 -4.15 -18.47
C PHE A 40 -12.45 -5.40 -17.62
N GLY A 41 -11.71 -6.48 -17.87
CA GLY A 41 -11.80 -7.73 -17.14
C GLY A 41 -12.91 -8.67 -17.62
N SER A 42 -13.59 -8.36 -18.74
CA SER A 42 -14.65 -9.20 -19.30
C SER A 42 -14.10 -10.53 -19.85
N THR A 43 -12.93 -10.49 -20.50
CA THR A 43 -12.20 -11.68 -20.95
C THR A 43 -10.72 -11.58 -20.61
N TRP A 44 -10.08 -12.74 -20.47
CA TRP A 44 -8.69 -12.87 -20.06
C TRP A 44 -7.93 -13.77 -21.04
N LYS A 45 -6.75 -13.31 -21.46
CA LYS A 45 -5.83 -14.05 -22.33
C LYS A 45 -4.57 -14.37 -21.55
N ALA A 46 -4.06 -15.59 -21.68
CA ALA A 46 -2.77 -15.95 -21.13
C ALA A 46 -1.66 -15.18 -21.87
N SER A 47 -0.65 -14.72 -21.15
CA SER A 47 0.56 -14.14 -21.74
C SER A 47 1.30 -15.19 -22.58
N ALA A 48 1.82 -14.80 -23.74
CA ALA A 48 2.35 -15.74 -24.75
C ALA A 48 3.77 -16.26 -24.46
N THR A 49 4.52 -15.55 -23.64
CA THR A 49 5.85 -16.00 -23.20
C THR A 49 5.72 -17.15 -22.19
N LYS A 50 6.84 -17.76 -21.77
CA LYS A 50 6.95 -18.56 -20.52
C LYS A 50 6.39 -17.85 -19.26
N ALA A 51 5.79 -16.67 -19.40
CA ALA A 51 4.98 -15.93 -18.44
C ALA A 51 3.80 -16.70 -17.84
N SER A 52 3.37 -17.84 -18.40
CA SER A 52 2.53 -18.80 -17.66
C SER A 52 3.24 -19.41 -16.43
N LEU A 53 4.56 -19.21 -16.29
CA LEU A 53 5.39 -19.65 -15.16
C LEU A 53 5.70 -18.53 -14.15
N LEU A 54 5.26 -17.30 -14.39
CA LEU A 54 5.51 -16.12 -13.54
C LEU A 54 4.73 -16.13 -12.21
N ALA A 55 4.47 -17.29 -11.63
CA ALA A 55 3.69 -17.51 -10.41
C ALA A 55 4.09 -16.61 -9.22
N GLY A 56 3.11 -15.89 -8.64
CA GLY A 56 3.20 -15.35 -7.27
C GLY A 56 3.90 -14.01 -7.10
N TYR A 57 4.37 -13.39 -8.19
CA TYR A 57 5.10 -12.13 -8.14
C TYR A 57 4.21 -10.90 -8.40
N ARG A 58 4.59 -9.77 -7.82
CA ARG A 58 3.87 -8.51 -8.01
C ARG A 58 4.13 -7.96 -9.41
N VAL A 59 3.08 -7.94 -10.23
CA VAL A 59 3.06 -7.12 -11.44
C VAL A 59 2.76 -5.68 -11.08
N ILE A 60 3.45 -4.73 -11.71
CA ILE A 60 3.23 -3.30 -11.53
C ILE A 60 3.20 -2.60 -12.89
N ALA A 61 2.33 -1.60 -13.04
CA ALA A 61 2.19 -0.82 -14.26
C ALA A 61 3.08 0.42 -14.21
N ASP A 62 3.69 0.76 -15.35
CA ASP A 62 4.23 2.09 -15.59
C ASP A 62 3.11 3.13 -15.41
N LYS A 63 3.38 4.22 -14.70
CA LYS A 63 2.37 5.25 -14.40
C LYS A 63 2.24 6.30 -15.50
N VAL A 64 3.17 6.31 -16.46
CA VAL A 64 3.25 7.34 -17.51
C VAL A 64 3.02 6.74 -18.89
N THR A 65 3.54 5.53 -19.16
CA THR A 65 3.42 4.87 -20.48
C THR A 65 2.37 3.76 -20.45
N PRO A 66 1.20 3.95 -21.08
CA PRO A 66 0.20 2.91 -21.25
C PRO A 66 0.75 1.60 -21.82
N GLY A 67 0.18 0.48 -21.39
CA GLY A 67 0.55 -0.86 -21.84
C GLY A 67 1.92 -1.34 -21.39
N THR A 68 2.64 -0.55 -20.60
CA THR A 68 3.95 -0.94 -20.04
C THR A 68 3.80 -1.48 -18.62
N PHE A 69 4.35 -2.66 -18.39
CA PHE A 69 4.32 -3.35 -17.10
C PHE A 69 5.69 -3.92 -16.76
N TYR A 70 5.94 -4.08 -15.46
CA TYR A 70 7.18 -4.63 -14.95
C TYR A 70 6.90 -5.72 -13.91
N LEU A 71 7.86 -6.63 -13.78
CA LEU A 71 7.79 -7.73 -12.83
C LEU A 71 9.20 -8.12 -12.38
N TYR A 72 9.39 -8.24 -11.07
CA TYR A 72 10.61 -8.77 -10.47
C TYR A 72 10.36 -10.20 -10.01
N ALA A 73 11.07 -11.17 -10.60
CA ALA A 73 10.97 -12.59 -10.27
C ALA A 73 12.27 -13.36 -10.50
N ASN A 74 12.43 -14.50 -9.84
CA ASN A 74 13.26 -15.59 -10.35
C ASN A 74 12.34 -16.63 -11.02
N LEU A 75 12.64 -16.97 -12.27
CA LEU A 75 11.86 -17.93 -13.08
C LEU A 75 12.68 -19.08 -13.63
N THR A 76 13.91 -19.21 -13.16
CA THR A 76 14.86 -20.17 -13.68
C THR A 76 15.33 -21.02 -12.52
N THR A 77 15.17 -22.32 -12.64
CA THR A 77 15.82 -23.26 -11.71
C THR A 77 17.31 -23.40 -11.99
N ALA A 78 17.84 -22.71 -13.00
CA ALA A 78 19.25 -22.77 -13.38
C ALA A 78 20.15 -21.89 -12.51
N ASP A 79 19.59 -20.87 -11.84
CA ASP A 79 20.33 -20.00 -10.93
C ASP A 79 19.44 -19.41 -9.83
N SER A 80 20.08 -18.83 -8.81
CA SER A 80 19.42 -18.12 -7.70
C SER A 80 19.36 -16.61 -7.93
N SER A 81 19.35 -16.15 -9.19
CA SER A 81 19.38 -14.71 -9.51
C SER A 81 17.96 -14.16 -9.68
N GLY A 82 17.79 -12.91 -9.29
CA GLY A 82 16.61 -12.13 -9.58
C GLY A 82 16.64 -11.56 -11.00
N TYR A 83 15.47 -11.45 -11.61
CA TYR A 83 15.29 -10.88 -12.94
C TYR A 83 14.23 -9.79 -12.92
N LEU A 84 14.49 -8.71 -13.66
CA LEU A 84 13.49 -7.71 -14.00
C LEU A 84 12.96 -7.97 -15.40
N TYR A 85 11.66 -8.22 -15.50
CA TYR A 85 10.93 -8.38 -16.75
C TYR A 85 10.15 -7.11 -17.07
N LYS A 86 9.99 -6.82 -18.36
CA LYS A 86 9.17 -5.73 -18.89
C LYS A 86 8.24 -6.25 -20.00
N SER A 87 7.00 -5.80 -19.98
CA SER A 87 6.07 -5.86 -21.10
C SER A 87 5.81 -4.44 -21.61
N VAL A 88 5.63 -4.30 -22.92
CA VAL A 88 5.27 -3.05 -23.60
C VAL A 88 4.01 -3.21 -24.46
N ASP A 89 3.29 -4.32 -24.27
CA ASP A 89 2.18 -4.76 -25.10
C ASP A 89 1.02 -5.30 -24.25
N ASN A 90 0.68 -4.57 -23.18
CA ASN A 90 -0.45 -4.89 -22.29
C ASN A 90 -0.30 -6.21 -21.53
N GLY A 91 0.93 -6.66 -21.28
CA GLY A 91 1.20 -7.94 -20.60
C GLY A 91 1.16 -9.16 -21.54
N ALA A 92 1.02 -8.96 -22.85
CA ALA A 92 0.96 -10.07 -23.81
C ALA A 92 2.31 -10.77 -23.97
N ASN A 93 3.42 -10.04 -23.95
CA ASN A 93 4.78 -10.58 -23.98
C ASN A 93 5.69 -9.91 -22.94
N TRP A 94 6.70 -10.65 -22.50
CA TRP A 94 7.65 -10.21 -21.47
C TRP A 94 9.10 -10.46 -21.90
N THR A 95 9.94 -9.46 -21.73
CA THR A 95 11.39 -9.54 -22.00
C THR A 95 12.19 -9.24 -20.74
N VAL A 96 13.29 -9.95 -20.54
CA VAL A 96 14.26 -9.65 -19.47
C VAL A 96 14.95 -8.31 -19.79
N VAL A 97 14.91 -7.39 -18.84
CA VAL A 97 15.65 -6.12 -18.88
C VAL A 97 16.91 -6.20 -18.02
N ARG A 98 16.89 -7.01 -16.96
CA ARG A 98 18.01 -7.20 -16.03
C ARG A 98 18.01 -8.61 -15.43
N SER A 99 19.20 -9.18 -15.18
CA SER A 99 19.39 -10.58 -14.75
C SER A 99 20.44 -10.77 -13.65
N ASP A 100 20.85 -9.69 -12.99
CA ASP A 100 21.88 -9.70 -11.93
C ASP A 100 21.35 -9.16 -10.60
N LEU A 101 20.02 -9.15 -10.44
CA LEU A 101 19.37 -8.80 -9.18
C LEU A 101 19.52 -9.95 -8.18
N GLU A 102 19.39 -9.64 -6.90
CA GLU A 102 19.33 -10.64 -5.84
C GLU A 102 18.02 -11.42 -5.89
N TYR A 103 18.03 -12.62 -5.34
CA TYR A 103 16.81 -13.39 -5.10
C TYR A 103 17.05 -14.39 -3.99
N ASP A 104 16.01 -14.63 -3.19
CA ASP A 104 15.98 -15.62 -2.14
C ASP A 104 14.56 -16.22 -2.09
N ASP A 105 14.46 -17.55 -2.11
CA ASP A 105 13.19 -18.29 -2.15
C ASP A 105 12.60 -18.59 -0.76
N SER A 106 13.13 -17.97 0.29
CA SER A 106 12.60 -18.09 1.66
C SER A 106 11.45 -17.10 1.90
N TRP A 107 11.05 -16.98 3.17
CA TRP A 107 10.10 -15.97 3.64
C TRP A 107 10.54 -14.53 3.29
N ALA A 108 11.84 -14.31 3.06
CA ALA A 108 12.41 -13.03 2.69
C ALA A 108 12.10 -12.58 1.25
N SER A 109 11.65 -13.49 0.38
CA SER A 109 11.14 -13.19 -0.98
C SER A 109 10.15 -12.01 -1.00
N ASN A 110 9.39 -11.83 0.08
CA ASN A 110 8.45 -10.72 0.25
C ASN A 110 9.09 -9.33 0.31
N ASN A 111 10.40 -9.20 0.56
CA ASN A 111 11.13 -7.93 0.64
C ASN A 111 11.71 -7.49 -0.71
N PHE A 112 11.76 -8.39 -1.69
CA PHE A 112 12.20 -8.07 -3.04
C PHE A 112 11.02 -7.46 -3.80
N ARG A 113 10.99 -6.14 -3.93
CA ARG A 113 9.82 -5.43 -4.47
C ARG A 113 10.20 -4.42 -5.52
N LEU A 114 9.21 -4.15 -6.35
CA LEU A 114 9.26 -3.14 -7.37
C LEU A 114 8.16 -2.11 -7.09
N PHE A 115 8.53 -0.84 -7.14
CA PHE A 115 7.64 0.30 -7.02
C PHE A 115 7.87 1.20 -8.24
N VAL A 116 6.83 1.85 -8.72
CA VAL A 116 6.88 2.73 -9.89
C VAL A 116 6.51 4.14 -9.47
N SER A 117 7.42 5.08 -9.70
CA SER A 117 7.20 6.50 -9.48
C SER A 117 6.32 7.07 -10.60
N PRO A 118 5.41 8.01 -10.30
CA PRO A 118 4.62 8.70 -11.32
C PRO A 118 5.40 9.83 -12.04
N ASP A 119 6.64 10.13 -11.64
CA ASP A 119 7.41 11.26 -12.18
C ASP A 119 7.78 11.09 -13.65
N ALA A 120 8.11 9.88 -14.09
CA ALA A 120 8.53 9.60 -15.46
C ALA A 120 8.32 8.13 -15.85
N ALA A 121 8.22 7.88 -17.15
CA ALA A 121 8.21 6.53 -17.69
C ALA A 121 9.50 5.78 -17.33
N GLY A 122 9.38 4.56 -16.81
CA GLY A 122 10.52 3.77 -16.37
C GLY A 122 11.24 4.27 -15.12
N ASP A 123 10.61 5.17 -14.34
CA ASP A 123 11.10 5.55 -13.01
C ASP A 123 10.71 4.47 -11.98
N LEU A 124 11.70 3.65 -11.61
CA LEU A 124 11.52 2.44 -10.81
C LEU A 124 12.31 2.53 -9.51
N TRP A 125 11.70 2.06 -8.43
CA TRP A 125 12.35 1.81 -7.15
C TRP A 125 12.33 0.32 -6.86
N ILE A 126 13.50 -0.27 -6.61
CA ILE A 126 13.67 -1.69 -6.37
C ILE A 126 14.20 -1.87 -4.95
N THR A 127 13.49 -2.65 -4.14
CA THR A 127 14.01 -3.11 -2.86
C THR A 127 14.51 -4.54 -3.03
N GLN A 128 15.67 -4.83 -2.47
CA GLN A 128 16.32 -6.12 -2.38
C GLN A 128 16.50 -6.44 -0.88
N GLY A 129 17.16 -7.54 -0.54
CA GLY A 129 17.61 -7.78 0.83
C GLY A 129 16.64 -8.52 1.76
N ALA A 130 17.09 -9.69 2.19
CA ALA A 130 16.55 -10.53 3.26
C ALA A 130 17.04 -10.11 4.68
N ASN A 131 17.75 -8.98 4.80
CA ASN A 131 18.91 -8.90 5.70
C ASN A 131 18.72 -8.20 7.06
N ILE A 132 17.49 -8.00 7.57
CA ILE A 132 17.29 -7.18 8.79
C ILE A 132 17.05 -7.98 10.08
N TYR A 133 17.04 -9.31 10.04
CA TYR A 133 16.49 -10.10 11.15
C TYR A 133 17.49 -10.87 12.03
N LYS A 134 18.80 -10.74 11.81
CA LYS A 134 19.79 -11.34 12.70
C LYS A 134 20.63 -10.26 13.35
N CYS A 135 20.62 -10.24 14.68
CA CYS A 135 21.51 -9.48 15.54
C CYS A 135 22.55 -10.43 16.14
N ASP A 136 23.62 -9.88 16.69
CA ASP A 136 24.59 -10.62 17.52
C ASP A 136 23.98 -11.01 18.88
N ASP A 137 22.91 -11.82 18.85
CA ASP A 137 22.55 -12.60 20.01
C ASP A 137 23.46 -13.84 20.06
N PRO A 138 24.35 -13.97 21.07
CA PRO A 138 25.17 -15.17 21.25
C PRO A 138 24.33 -16.45 21.48
N ASN A 139 23.02 -16.31 21.74
CA ASN A 139 22.07 -17.42 21.86
C ASN A 139 21.28 -17.70 20.57
N GLY A 140 21.48 -16.91 19.51
CA GLY A 140 20.83 -17.11 18.21
C GLY A 140 19.35 -16.74 18.14
N ASN A 141 18.83 -15.88 19.03
CA ASN A 141 17.45 -15.41 18.90
C ASN A 141 17.28 -14.34 17.81
N TRP A 142 16.06 -14.25 17.30
CA TRP A 142 15.62 -13.23 16.35
C TRP A 142 15.49 -11.87 17.05
N CYS A 143 16.07 -10.82 16.47
CA CYS A 143 15.86 -9.45 16.95
C CYS A 143 14.72 -8.75 16.22
N ALA A 144 14.15 -7.74 16.88
CA ALA A 144 13.24 -6.83 16.22
C ALA A 144 14.01 -5.97 15.21
N TRP A 145 13.39 -5.64 14.07
CA TRP A 145 13.98 -4.91 12.94
C TRP A 145 14.65 -3.56 13.29
N TYR A 146 14.29 -2.94 14.41
CA TYR A 146 14.87 -1.68 14.91
C TYR A 146 16.12 -1.87 15.79
N GLN A 147 16.47 -3.11 16.14
CA GLN A 147 17.62 -3.46 17.01
C GLN A 147 18.89 -3.80 16.22
N TYR A 148 18.86 -3.67 14.90
CA TYR A 148 19.99 -3.94 14.02
C TYR A 148 21.15 -2.94 14.25
N THR A 149 22.32 -3.45 14.68
CA THR A 149 23.49 -2.65 15.07
C THR A 149 24.57 -2.51 14.00
N GLY A 150 24.40 -3.14 12.82
CA GLY A 150 25.29 -2.93 11.67
C GLY A 150 26.08 -4.14 11.17
N GLU A 151 25.92 -5.34 11.75
CA GLU A 151 26.53 -6.56 11.21
C GLU A 151 25.54 -7.32 10.33
N ILE A 152 25.78 -7.38 9.01
CA ILE A 152 24.89 -8.05 8.03
C ILE A 152 25.14 -9.57 8.08
N PRO A 153 24.20 -10.39 8.60
CA PRO A 153 24.43 -11.81 8.69
C PRO A 153 23.83 -12.44 7.43
N TRP A 154 24.67 -12.55 6.40
CA TRP A 154 24.48 -13.41 5.23
C TRP A 154 23.40 -13.01 4.22
N THR A 155 23.81 -13.12 2.93
CA THR A 155 23.05 -13.20 1.67
C THR A 155 22.42 -11.95 1.08
N GLY A 156 23.30 -11.14 0.50
CA GLY A 156 23.16 -10.42 -0.76
C GLY A 156 24.39 -10.68 -1.64
N LYS A 157 24.61 -9.97 -2.76
CA LYS A 157 25.94 -9.98 -3.41
C LYS A 157 26.99 -9.57 -2.37
N ALA A 158 28.11 -10.29 -2.30
CA ALA A 158 29.18 -9.95 -1.36
C ALA A 158 29.61 -8.49 -1.58
N ASN A 159 29.63 -7.69 -0.51
CA ASN A 159 29.93 -6.25 -0.49
C ASN A 159 28.84 -5.33 -1.08
N ASP A 160 27.58 -5.77 -1.08
CA ASP A 160 26.43 -4.90 -1.37
C ASP A 160 25.63 -4.62 -0.09
N ASP A 161 25.93 -3.48 0.55
CA ASP A 161 25.22 -3.03 1.75
C ASP A 161 23.90 -2.32 1.40
N ASN A 162 23.64 -2.06 0.11
CA ASN A 162 22.49 -1.30 -0.35
C ASN A 162 21.40 -2.22 -0.87
N VAL A 163 20.25 -2.16 -0.21
CA VAL A 163 19.10 -2.98 -0.62
C VAL A 163 17.98 -2.15 -1.23
N VAL A 164 18.23 -0.88 -1.55
CA VAL A 164 17.26 -0.02 -2.25
C VAL A 164 17.93 0.69 -3.41
N TYR A 165 17.33 0.54 -4.59
CA TYR A 165 17.83 1.05 -5.86
C TYR A 165 16.79 1.92 -6.56
N HIS A 166 17.26 2.98 -7.20
CA HIS A 166 16.49 3.84 -8.08
C HIS A 166 16.96 3.67 -9.54
N SER A 167 16.02 3.65 -10.47
CA SER A 167 16.25 3.61 -11.90
C SER A 167 15.40 4.66 -12.59
N THR A 168 15.95 5.28 -13.63
CA THR A 168 15.25 6.25 -14.48
C THR A 168 15.14 5.80 -15.94
N ASP A 169 15.54 4.56 -16.24
CA ASP A 169 15.60 4.01 -17.60
C ASP A 169 14.86 2.66 -17.75
N GLY A 170 13.91 2.40 -16.86
CA GLY A 170 13.13 1.16 -16.83
C GLY A 170 13.91 -0.04 -16.31
N GLY A 171 14.92 0.18 -15.46
CA GLY A 171 15.68 -0.85 -14.76
C GLY A 171 16.90 -1.38 -15.52
N LYS A 172 17.36 -0.69 -16.57
CA LYS A 172 18.61 -1.03 -17.26
C LYS A 172 19.81 -0.64 -16.39
N THR A 173 19.76 0.56 -15.80
CA THR A 173 20.74 1.02 -14.81
C THR A 173 20.08 1.21 -13.45
N LEU A 174 20.83 0.90 -12.39
CA LEU A 174 20.41 1.05 -11.00
C LEU A 174 21.42 1.94 -10.27
N VAL A 175 20.90 2.86 -9.47
CA VAL A 175 21.68 3.72 -8.58
C VAL A 175 21.19 3.44 -7.16
N ALA A 176 22.09 3.15 -6.22
CA ALA A 176 21.72 2.95 -4.83
C ALA A 176 21.06 4.22 -4.27
N ALA A 177 20.00 4.06 -3.47
CA ALA A 177 19.36 5.18 -2.80
C ALA A 177 20.26 5.71 -1.67
N ASP A 178 20.52 7.02 -1.67
CA ASP A 178 21.35 7.63 -0.63
C ASP A 178 20.67 7.54 0.73
N SER A 179 21.40 7.06 1.73
CA SER A 179 20.95 7.02 3.13
C SER A 179 19.65 6.25 3.37
N LEU A 180 19.15 5.41 2.45
CA LEU A 180 18.05 4.49 2.69
C LEU A 180 18.56 3.06 2.60
N LEU A 181 19.03 2.53 3.72
CA LEU A 181 19.62 1.19 3.77
C LEU A 181 18.61 0.09 3.45
N TYR A 182 17.37 0.25 3.88
CA TYR A 182 16.32 -0.75 3.71
C TYR A 182 14.96 -0.09 3.62
N ALA A 183 14.09 -0.63 2.78
CA ALA A 183 12.67 -0.31 2.78
C ALA A 183 11.83 -1.56 2.57
N THR A 184 10.83 -1.75 3.41
CA THR A 184 9.81 -2.77 3.19
C THR A 184 8.81 -2.26 2.15
N TYR A 185 8.39 -1.00 2.24
CA TYR A 185 7.40 -0.41 1.33
C TYR A 185 7.82 0.98 0.91
N ILE A 186 7.59 1.30 -0.36
CA ILE A 186 7.73 2.64 -0.93
C ILE A 186 6.39 3.06 -1.53
N GLY A 187 5.99 4.30 -1.26
CA GLY A 187 4.80 4.94 -1.81
C GLY A 187 5.12 6.31 -2.36
N PHE A 188 4.32 6.80 -3.29
CA PHE A 188 4.49 8.11 -3.91
C PHE A 188 3.27 8.97 -3.67
N GLY A 189 3.46 10.28 -3.57
CA GLY A 189 2.38 11.26 -3.47
C GLY A 189 2.80 12.62 -4.02
N LYS A 190 1.97 13.62 -3.78
CA LYS A 190 2.25 15.00 -4.17
C LYS A 190 3.51 15.50 -3.46
N GLY A 191 4.54 15.85 -4.22
CA GLY A 191 5.71 16.52 -3.66
C GLY A 191 5.52 18.03 -3.55
N LYS A 192 6.34 18.63 -2.70
CA LYS A 192 6.37 20.08 -2.46
C LYS A 192 6.92 20.88 -3.65
N THR A 193 7.72 20.23 -4.50
CA THR A 193 8.28 20.82 -5.71
C THR A 193 7.53 20.29 -6.93
N ALA A 194 7.13 21.19 -7.84
CA ALA A 194 6.45 20.81 -9.07
C ALA A 194 7.31 19.85 -9.91
N GLY A 195 6.71 18.75 -10.37
CA GLY A 195 7.39 17.72 -11.15
C GLY A 195 8.34 16.84 -10.33
N VAL A 196 8.26 16.87 -9.00
CA VAL A 196 8.95 15.93 -8.11
C VAL A 196 7.92 15.33 -7.17
N SER A 197 7.70 14.03 -7.23
CA SER A 197 6.83 13.35 -6.27
C SER A 197 7.51 13.23 -4.91
N ALA A 198 6.71 13.32 -3.84
CA ALA A 198 7.18 12.90 -2.53
C ALA A 198 7.33 11.38 -2.53
N VAL A 199 8.46 10.89 -2.03
CA VAL A 199 8.73 9.46 -1.84
C VAL A 199 8.58 9.16 -0.37
N TYR A 200 7.77 8.16 -0.03
CA TYR A 200 7.55 7.71 1.34
C TYR A 200 8.05 6.29 1.49
N ALA A 201 8.80 6.01 2.54
CA ALA A 201 9.35 4.68 2.80
C ALA A 201 9.11 4.24 4.25
N ALA A 202 8.65 3.01 4.46
CA ALA A 202 8.82 2.32 5.75
C ALA A 202 10.08 1.49 5.67
N GLY A 203 11.04 1.77 6.55
CA GLY A 203 12.37 1.22 6.41
C GLY A 203 13.36 1.73 7.44
N MET A 204 14.63 1.75 7.05
CA MET A 204 15.75 2.12 7.88
C MET A 204 16.75 2.95 7.06
N VAL A 205 17.11 4.11 7.56
CA VAL A 205 18.05 5.03 6.88
C VAL A 205 19.51 4.80 7.26
N LYS A 206 19.74 4.28 8.48
CA LYS A 206 21.04 3.82 8.98
C LYS A 206 20.81 2.84 10.14
N PRO A 207 21.79 2.03 10.55
CA PRO A 207 21.60 1.06 11.63
C PRO A 207 21.01 1.71 12.88
N GLY A 208 19.97 1.09 13.44
CA GLY A 208 19.22 1.59 14.60
C GLY A 208 18.27 2.77 14.34
N ILE A 209 18.25 3.38 13.16
CA ILE A 209 17.34 4.49 12.82
C ILE A 209 16.30 4.01 11.80
N ALA A 210 15.24 3.44 12.34
CA ALA A 210 14.13 2.86 11.59
C ALA A 210 12.83 3.63 11.82
N GLY A 211 11.88 3.51 10.90
CA GLY A 211 10.60 4.22 10.96
C GLY A 211 9.97 4.45 9.58
N VAL A 212 9.15 5.50 9.51
CA VAL A 212 8.55 6.01 8.28
C VAL A 212 9.27 7.29 7.88
N PHE A 213 9.69 7.37 6.62
CA PHE A 213 10.47 8.48 6.09
C PHE A 213 9.80 9.11 4.86
N ARG A 214 10.02 10.41 4.67
CA ARG A 214 9.72 11.14 3.44
C ARG A 214 11.00 11.65 2.80
N SER A 215 11.08 11.59 1.47
CA SER A 215 12.00 12.34 0.65
C SER A 215 11.24 13.25 -0.31
N ASP A 216 11.73 14.49 -0.45
CA ASP A 216 11.21 15.49 -1.39
C ASP A 216 12.17 15.75 -2.56
N ASP A 217 13.22 14.92 -2.70
CA ASP A 217 14.34 15.12 -3.64
C ASP A 217 14.78 13.83 -4.36
N ARG A 218 13.84 12.90 -4.56
CA ARG A 218 14.05 11.58 -5.19
C ARG A 218 14.97 10.66 -4.39
N GLY A 219 14.85 10.71 -3.07
CA GLY A 219 15.56 9.87 -2.11
C GLY A 219 17.04 10.18 -1.95
N LYS A 220 17.46 11.42 -2.24
CA LYS A 220 18.80 11.91 -1.86
C LYS A 220 18.86 12.22 -0.37
N THR A 221 17.78 12.77 0.18
CA THR A 221 17.62 13.04 1.61
C THR A 221 16.32 12.48 2.14
N TRP A 222 16.34 12.06 3.41
CA TRP A 222 15.21 11.42 4.08
C TRP A 222 14.92 12.10 5.42
N THR A 223 13.66 12.47 5.61
CA THR A 223 13.14 13.02 6.86
C THR A 223 12.28 11.96 7.54
N LYS A 224 12.57 11.64 8.80
CA LYS A 224 11.71 10.74 9.60
C LYS A 224 10.41 11.47 9.93
N ILE A 225 9.26 10.85 9.67
CA ILE A 225 7.92 11.44 9.82
C ILE A 225 7.04 10.72 10.85
N ASP A 226 7.54 9.64 11.45
CA ASP A 226 6.98 9.03 12.66
C ASP A 226 7.81 9.37 13.91
N ASP A 227 7.19 9.21 15.09
CA ASP A 227 7.81 9.40 16.40
C ASP A 227 7.53 8.18 17.30
N ASP A 228 8.11 8.13 18.50
CA ASP A 228 8.00 6.99 19.42
C ASP A 228 6.57 6.70 19.87
N ALA A 229 5.68 7.70 19.88
CA ALA A 229 4.26 7.51 20.17
C ALA A 229 3.47 7.02 18.94
N HIS A 230 4.04 7.13 17.75
CA HIS A 230 3.39 6.89 16.46
C HIS A 230 4.12 5.88 15.58
N GLN A 231 4.71 4.85 16.20
CA GLN A 231 5.28 3.72 15.48
C GLN A 231 4.24 2.63 15.26
N TYR A 232 4.00 2.28 13.99
CA TYR A 232 3.02 1.27 13.62
C TYR A 232 3.71 -0.01 13.18
N GLY A 233 3.58 -1.06 14.00
CA GLY A 233 4.06 -2.38 13.61
C GLY A 233 3.26 -2.96 12.44
N GLY A 234 3.96 -3.63 11.52
CA GLY A 234 3.34 -4.37 10.42
C GLY A 234 2.79 -3.47 9.31
N ILE A 235 3.53 -2.43 8.93
CA ILE A 235 3.19 -1.63 7.76
C ILE A 235 3.24 -2.52 6.52
N SER A 236 2.12 -2.62 5.82
CA SER A 236 1.96 -3.52 4.67
C SER A 236 1.66 -2.83 3.34
N MET A 237 1.48 -1.50 3.35
CA MET A 237 1.37 -0.62 2.18
C MET A 237 1.57 0.83 2.65
N ILE A 238 2.13 1.66 1.77
CA ILE A 238 2.22 3.11 1.92
C ILE A 238 1.81 3.75 0.59
N VAL A 239 1.00 4.79 0.66
CA VAL A 239 0.69 5.64 -0.50
C VAL A 239 0.55 7.08 -0.06
N GLY A 240 1.09 8.01 -0.84
CA GLY A 240 0.88 9.44 -0.63
C GLY A 240 -0.37 9.92 -1.38
N ASP A 241 -1.02 10.97 -0.89
CA ASP A 241 -2.10 11.62 -1.62
C ASP A 241 -1.49 12.32 -2.86
N PRO A 242 -1.96 12.03 -4.10
CA PRO A 242 -1.46 12.71 -5.30
C PRO A 242 -1.89 14.17 -5.39
N CYS A 243 -2.83 14.61 -4.54
CA CYS A 243 -3.45 15.93 -4.56
C CYS A 243 -3.09 16.80 -3.36
N VAL A 244 -2.57 16.24 -2.27
CA VAL A 244 -2.25 16.99 -1.05
C VAL A 244 -0.82 16.71 -0.69
N ASP A 245 0.03 17.74 -0.66
CA ASP A 245 1.41 17.51 -0.26
C ASP A 245 1.45 16.99 1.17
N SER A 246 2.46 16.17 1.46
CA SER A 246 2.70 15.64 2.81
C SER A 246 1.65 14.66 3.35
N ARG A 247 0.47 14.49 2.71
CA ARG A 247 -0.53 13.53 3.16
C ARG A 247 -0.15 12.10 2.76
N ILE A 248 -0.17 11.21 3.74
CA ILE A 248 0.14 9.79 3.56
C ILE A 248 -0.95 8.90 4.15
N TYR A 249 -1.05 7.70 3.59
CA TYR A 249 -1.85 6.60 4.09
C TYR A 249 -0.95 5.38 4.27
N VAL A 250 -1.02 4.76 5.44
CA VAL A 250 -0.28 3.55 5.77
C VAL A 250 -1.26 2.51 6.30
N THR A 251 -1.07 1.25 5.93
CA THR A 251 -1.80 0.15 6.56
C THR A 251 -1.07 -0.25 7.84
N GLY A 252 -1.81 -0.55 8.91
CA GLY A 252 -1.25 -1.23 10.08
C GLY A 252 -1.85 -2.63 10.14
N ALA A 253 -1.04 -3.70 10.16
CA ALA A 253 -1.48 -5.10 10.17
C ALA A 253 -2.68 -5.38 11.12
N GLY A 254 -3.92 -5.31 10.60
CA GLY A 254 -5.17 -5.48 11.36
C GLY A 254 -5.72 -4.23 12.08
N ARG A 255 -5.02 -3.08 12.03
CA ARG A 255 -5.42 -1.79 12.64
C ARG A 255 -6.15 -0.85 11.67
N GLY A 256 -6.37 -1.30 10.45
CA GLY A 256 -6.99 -0.50 9.39
C GLY A 256 -5.99 0.41 8.67
N ILE A 257 -6.52 1.49 8.11
CA ILE A 257 -5.75 2.51 7.40
C ILE A 257 -5.52 3.68 8.37
N ILE A 258 -4.26 4.02 8.55
CA ILE A 258 -3.81 5.19 9.30
C ILE A 258 -3.39 6.24 8.27
N TYR A 259 -3.65 7.51 8.56
CA TYR A 259 -3.19 8.60 7.71
C TYR A 259 -2.50 9.69 8.54
N GLY A 260 -1.61 10.43 7.89
CA GLY A 260 -0.89 11.55 8.49
C GLY A 260 -0.72 12.66 7.47
N GLN A 261 -0.59 13.90 7.95
CA GLN A 261 -0.41 15.09 7.10
C GLN A 261 0.27 16.20 7.93
N GLU A 262 1.16 16.98 7.31
CA GLU A 262 1.77 18.14 7.95
C GLU A 262 0.77 19.32 8.07
N PRO A 263 0.81 20.09 9.16
CA PRO A 263 0.08 21.36 9.23
C PRO A 263 0.45 22.29 8.08
N GLY A 264 -0.55 22.92 7.46
CA GLY A 264 -0.33 23.85 6.36
C GLY A 264 -0.09 23.20 4.99
N SER A 265 -0.29 21.87 4.87
CA SER A 265 -0.26 21.21 3.56
C SER A 265 -1.24 21.85 2.58
N THR A 266 -0.78 22.02 1.36
CA THR A 266 -1.47 22.59 0.22
C THR A 266 -2.19 21.53 -0.58
N VAL A 267 -3.32 21.91 -1.17
CA VAL A 267 -4.09 21.08 -2.08
C VAL A 267 -3.81 21.53 -3.52
N ASP A 268 -3.51 20.58 -4.39
CA ASP A 268 -3.43 20.81 -5.82
C ASP A 268 -4.82 21.13 -6.37
N ALA A 269 -5.00 22.38 -6.80
CA ALA A 269 -6.27 22.87 -7.32
C ALA A 269 -6.72 22.14 -8.61
N SER A 270 -5.82 21.43 -9.30
CA SER A 270 -6.18 20.62 -10.47
C SER A 270 -6.93 19.33 -10.11
N CYS A 271 -6.92 18.92 -8.84
CA CYS A 271 -7.68 17.77 -8.35
C CYS A 271 -9.17 18.11 -8.16
N VAL A 272 -9.85 18.45 -9.26
CA VAL A 272 -11.20 19.03 -9.28
C VAL A 272 -12.31 18.09 -8.79
N ASN A 273 -12.07 16.77 -8.79
CA ASN A 273 -13.03 15.76 -8.33
C ASN A 273 -12.78 15.30 -6.88
N ARG A 274 -11.93 16.02 -6.14
CA ARG A 274 -11.63 15.68 -4.74
C ARG A 274 -12.75 16.17 -3.82
N GLU A 275 -13.52 15.22 -3.30
CA GLU A 275 -14.41 15.46 -2.16
C GLU A 275 -13.68 15.13 -0.85
N GLU A 276 -13.32 16.16 -0.10
CA GLU A 276 -12.81 15.96 1.26
C GLU A 276 -13.95 15.63 2.21
N ASN A 277 -13.91 14.44 2.78
CA ASN A 277 -14.77 14.08 3.89
C ASN A 277 -14.18 14.63 5.21
N GLY A 278 -14.15 15.96 5.39
CA GLY A 278 -13.62 16.62 6.60
C GLY A 278 -13.16 18.05 6.35
N THR A 279 -13.08 18.88 7.40
CA THR A 279 -12.61 20.28 7.29
C THR A 279 -11.08 20.36 7.34
N PRO A 280 -10.43 21.22 6.52
CA PRO A 280 -9.01 21.53 6.64
C PRO A 280 -8.72 22.14 8.02
N GLY A 281 -8.28 21.29 8.96
CA GLY A 281 -8.22 21.64 10.38
C GLY A 281 -8.23 20.42 11.31
N ASP A 282 -8.69 19.26 10.83
CA ASP A 282 -8.55 17.97 11.53
C ASP A 282 -7.08 17.50 11.47
N LEU A 283 -6.21 18.19 12.23
CA LEU A 283 -4.78 17.91 12.30
C LEU A 283 -4.50 16.63 13.09
N GLY A 284 -3.75 15.74 12.45
CA GLY A 284 -2.75 14.89 13.09
C GLY A 284 -3.05 13.40 13.02
N ILE A 285 -1.98 12.62 12.92
CA ILE A 285 -1.91 11.39 13.70
C ILE A 285 -2.14 11.82 15.16
N ARG A 286 -3.40 11.85 15.60
CA ARG A 286 -3.75 12.01 17.00
C ARG A 286 -4.15 10.65 17.50
N ALA A 287 -3.72 10.39 18.73
CA ALA A 287 -4.23 9.32 19.57
C ALA A 287 -5.74 9.19 19.43
N ASN A 288 -6.26 8.02 19.80
CA ASN A 288 -7.56 7.97 20.42
C ASN A 288 -7.41 8.58 21.83
N PRO A 289 -7.63 9.88 22.10
CA PRO A 289 -8.22 10.19 23.38
C PRO A 289 -9.65 9.68 23.26
N GLN A 290 -10.03 8.74 24.13
CA GLN A 290 -11.41 8.69 24.58
C GLN A 290 -11.85 10.16 24.83
N PRO A 291 -12.78 10.74 24.04
CA PRO A 291 -13.12 12.14 24.23
C PRO A 291 -14.07 12.22 25.43
N GLN A 292 -13.56 12.74 26.54
CA GLN A 292 -14.35 13.36 27.59
C GLN A 292 -14.69 14.80 27.19
N THR A 293 -15.30 15.00 26.02
CA THR A 293 -15.84 16.30 25.60
C THR A 293 -17.16 16.10 24.88
N ASN A 294 -18.08 17.06 25.04
CA ASN A 294 -19.44 17.08 24.49
C ASN A 294 -19.48 17.24 22.95
N ASP A 295 -18.53 16.65 22.24
CA ASP A 295 -18.36 16.76 20.80
C ASP A 295 -19.20 15.70 20.09
N PHE A 296 -19.81 16.14 18.99
CA PHE A 296 -20.79 15.43 18.18
C PHE A 296 -20.55 13.91 18.06
N PHE A 297 -21.36 13.11 18.74
CA PHE A 297 -21.33 11.65 18.60
C PHE A 297 -22.46 11.14 17.69
N PHE A 298 -22.12 10.17 16.83
CA PHE A 298 -23.04 9.39 16.02
C PHE A 298 -22.52 7.96 15.94
N TYR A 299 -23.12 7.05 16.71
CA TYR A 299 -22.65 5.67 16.85
C TYR A 299 -23.82 4.68 16.94
N ARG A 300 -23.49 3.38 16.85
CA ARG A 300 -24.43 2.27 16.99
C ARG A 300 -24.21 1.55 18.32
N GLU A 301 -25.28 1.37 19.07
CA GLU A 301 -25.31 0.56 20.30
C GLU A 301 -26.37 -0.53 20.15
N GLY A 302 -25.91 -1.76 19.86
CA GLY A 302 -26.80 -2.88 19.56
C GLY A 302 -27.73 -2.61 18.36
N LEU A 303 -29.03 -2.56 18.61
CA LEU A 303 -30.06 -2.22 17.61
C LEU A 303 -30.50 -0.74 17.68
N ASN A 304 -29.72 0.15 18.28
CA ASN A 304 -30.03 1.57 18.32
C ASN A 304 -28.92 2.39 17.67
N LEU A 305 -29.32 3.44 16.96
CA LEU A 305 -28.44 4.50 16.50
C LEU A 305 -28.65 5.72 17.39
N ILE A 306 -27.56 6.24 17.92
CA ILE A 306 -27.57 7.33 18.90
C ILE A 306 -26.79 8.50 18.32
N SER A 307 -27.38 9.69 18.35
CA SER A 307 -26.72 10.91 17.90
C SER A 307 -27.18 12.15 18.63
N VAL A 308 -26.35 13.19 18.68
CA VAL A 308 -26.73 14.55 19.15
C VAL A 308 -27.39 15.42 18.06
N ALA A 309 -27.69 14.84 16.89
CA ALA A 309 -28.50 15.45 15.84
C ALA A 309 -29.51 14.44 15.28
N SER A 310 -30.44 14.90 14.44
CA SER A 310 -31.42 14.01 13.82
C SER A 310 -30.76 12.94 12.96
N VAL A 311 -31.22 11.70 13.10
CA VAL A 311 -30.74 10.55 12.33
C VAL A 311 -31.74 10.21 11.24
N GLN A 312 -31.27 9.93 10.03
CA GLN A 312 -32.05 9.42 8.90
C GLN A 312 -31.45 8.10 8.42
N LEU A 313 -32.28 7.13 8.04
CA LEU A 313 -31.86 5.83 7.53
C LEU A 313 -32.36 5.65 6.11
N TYR A 314 -31.49 5.15 5.24
CA TYR A 314 -31.73 4.89 3.83
C TYR A 314 -31.34 3.44 3.48
N ASP A 315 -32.00 2.85 2.50
CA ASP A 315 -31.47 1.65 1.83
C ASP A 315 -30.42 2.02 0.77
N LEU A 316 -29.83 1.01 0.13
CA LEU A 316 -28.80 1.22 -0.90
C LEU A 316 -29.32 1.82 -2.21
N SER A 317 -30.64 1.89 -2.41
CA SER A 317 -31.25 2.61 -3.53
C SER A 317 -31.43 4.11 -3.26
N GLY A 318 -31.08 4.56 -2.05
CA GLY A 318 -31.30 5.94 -1.59
C GLY A 318 -32.72 6.20 -1.11
N ARG A 319 -33.57 5.16 -1.04
CA ARG A 319 -34.93 5.30 -0.50
C ARG A 319 -34.86 5.50 1.01
N TRP A 320 -35.59 6.50 1.49
CA TRP A 320 -35.73 6.80 2.90
C TRP A 320 -36.55 5.70 3.63
N ILE A 321 -36.04 5.22 4.77
CA ILE A 321 -36.60 4.12 5.55
C ILE A 321 -37.21 4.62 6.86
N ARG A 322 -36.46 5.41 7.63
CA ARG A 322 -36.85 5.89 8.97
C ARG A 322 -36.02 7.10 9.39
N SER A 323 -36.50 7.86 10.36
CA SER A 323 -35.70 8.90 11.03
C SER A 323 -35.99 8.99 12.53
N ALA A 324 -35.04 9.50 13.30
CA ALA A 324 -35.24 9.99 14.66
C ALA A 324 -34.90 11.47 14.74
N LYS A 325 -35.79 12.26 15.36
CA LYS A 325 -35.53 13.68 15.63
C LYS A 325 -34.77 13.83 16.95
N LEU A 326 -34.06 14.95 17.07
CA LEU A 326 -33.39 15.33 18.31
C LEU A 326 -34.44 15.64 19.40
N SER A 327 -34.33 14.99 20.55
CA SER A 327 -35.20 15.22 21.71
C SER A 327 -34.38 15.10 23.00
N GLY A 328 -34.41 16.12 23.87
CA GLY A 328 -33.61 16.10 25.10
C GLY A 328 -32.10 16.00 24.86
N GLY A 329 -31.61 16.55 23.73
CA GLY A 329 -30.19 16.53 23.36
C GLY A 329 -29.71 15.26 22.64
N ILE A 330 -30.56 14.24 22.49
CA ILE A 330 -30.21 12.99 21.80
C ILE A 330 -31.34 12.56 20.85
N ALA A 331 -30.98 12.12 19.65
CA ALA A 331 -31.81 11.34 18.76
C ALA A 331 -31.45 9.86 18.94
N ASN A 332 -32.43 9.05 19.31
CA ASN A 332 -32.28 7.60 19.44
C ASN A 332 -33.20 6.91 18.43
N MET A 333 -32.61 6.16 17.49
CA MET A 333 -33.34 5.45 16.44
C MET A 333 -33.16 3.95 16.60
N SER A 334 -34.23 3.26 16.98
CA SER A 334 -34.26 1.80 16.95
C SER A 334 -34.22 1.27 15.51
N LEU A 335 -33.45 0.22 15.30
CA LEU A 335 -33.33 -0.60 14.09
C LEU A 335 -34.18 -1.87 14.17
N MET A 336 -34.94 -2.06 15.25
CA MET A 336 -35.81 -3.21 15.44
C MET A 336 -36.90 -3.25 14.36
N GLY A 337 -37.16 -4.45 13.84
CA GLY A 337 -38.15 -4.71 12.80
C GLY A 337 -37.69 -4.42 11.37
N LEU A 338 -36.43 -4.05 11.15
CA LEU A 338 -35.86 -3.93 9.82
C LEU A 338 -35.38 -5.29 9.31
N ASN A 339 -35.48 -5.51 7.99
CA ASN A 339 -34.99 -6.72 7.35
C ASN A 339 -33.45 -6.77 7.42
N LYS A 340 -32.91 -8.01 7.42
CA LYS A 340 -31.47 -8.25 7.25
C LYS A 340 -30.97 -7.58 5.98
N GLY A 341 -29.82 -6.92 6.04
CA GLY A 341 -29.28 -6.16 4.93
C GLY A 341 -28.42 -4.97 5.33
N VAL A 342 -28.01 -4.20 4.32
CA VAL A 342 -27.13 -3.03 4.46
C VAL A 342 -27.95 -1.76 4.28
N TYR A 343 -27.75 -0.82 5.20
CA TYR A 343 -28.38 0.50 5.22
C TYR A 343 -27.33 1.61 5.36
N LEU A 344 -27.70 2.82 4.97
CA LEU A 344 -26.92 4.03 5.20
C LEU A 344 -27.66 4.92 6.21
N ALA A 345 -27.02 5.20 7.33
CA ALA A 345 -27.54 6.11 8.34
C ALA A 345 -26.80 7.45 8.27
N LYS A 346 -27.53 8.56 8.28
CA LYS A 346 -27.00 9.92 8.19
C LYS A 346 -27.41 10.71 9.43
N SER A 347 -26.47 11.44 10.03
CA SER A 347 -26.73 12.42 11.08
C SER A 347 -25.87 13.66 10.86
N GLY A 348 -26.50 14.81 10.58
CA GLY A 348 -25.80 16.00 10.12
C GLY A 348 -24.98 15.74 8.86
N SER A 349 -23.68 16.02 8.89
CA SER A 349 -22.72 15.73 7.81
C SER A 349 -22.12 14.32 7.85
N LYS A 350 -22.40 13.53 8.90
CA LYS A 350 -21.82 12.19 9.08
C LYS A 350 -22.71 11.12 8.47
N THR A 351 -22.08 10.11 7.86
CA THR A 351 -22.75 8.92 7.30
C THR A 351 -22.12 7.66 7.88
N MET A 352 -22.95 6.64 8.16
CA MET A 352 -22.55 5.36 8.72
C MET A 352 -23.21 4.21 7.94
N LYS A 353 -22.43 3.18 7.60
CA LYS A 353 -22.95 1.90 7.10
C LYS A 353 -23.50 1.07 8.26
N VAL A 354 -24.72 0.57 8.12
CA VAL A 354 -25.37 -0.29 9.12
C VAL A 354 -25.65 -1.65 8.49
N ASN A 355 -25.05 -2.71 9.06
CA ASN A 355 -25.29 -4.09 8.64
C ASN A 355 -26.18 -4.80 9.67
N LEU A 356 -27.34 -5.29 9.24
CA LEU A 356 -28.26 -6.08 10.06
C LEU A 356 -28.16 -7.55 9.64
N GLN A 357 -27.67 -8.38 10.57
CA GLN A 357 -27.44 -9.82 10.36
C GLN A 357 -28.61 -10.70 10.76
#